data_AF-A0A962CN03-F1
#
_entry.id   AF-A0A962CN03-F1
#
_cell.length_a   1.000
_cell.length_b   1.000
_cell.length_c   1.000
_cell.angle_alpha   90.00
_cell.angle_beta   90.00
_cell.angle_gamma   90.00
#
_symmetry.space_group_name_H-M   'P 1'
#
loop_
_entity.id
_entity.type
_entity.pdbx_description
1 polymer ?
#
loop_
_entity_poly.entity_id
_entity_poly.type
_entity_poly.pdbx_seq_one_letter_code
_entity_poly.pdbx_strand_id
1 'polypeptide(L)'
;MTRKFLLYSGLVVGAAIFAVPIVPVSAQEPVSAEQLLNVQAGVSGAIYATFEDRAACKAFKDVKALEVFYSQRGYEPYWVSRSRAKTNARDFLEIIEKSWRHGFNPYSYHLKRLHELVGQRDEALLGELDVLLSDAYLRLAQDLTGIRVNPGSLKSHWRYWRAPLAGAYLFERLNAQRDIEDLIESFEPQGQTYKQIQRELVTLVNSKPEDYEKVLPIRMKGLLKPNERDESVPDLRLRLNAGRPQTDDPYLYDDRLAAAVIRFQRDNSLKDDGIVGQQTLDILNRAREHKILQL
;
A
#
# COMPACT_ATOMS: atom_id res chain seq x y z
N MET A 1 -19.40 74.53 -15.68
CA MET A 1 -20.27 74.40 -14.50
C MET A 1 -19.69 73.33 -13.59
N THR A 2 -18.75 73.68 -12.71
CA THR A 2 -18.93 73.91 -11.26
C THR A 2 -19.44 72.71 -10.44
N ARG A 3 -18.48 72.12 -9.70
CA ARG A 3 -18.53 71.59 -8.32
C ARG A 3 -19.57 70.50 -7.98
N LYS A 4 -19.07 69.39 -7.42
CA LYS A 4 -19.00 69.24 -5.96
C LYS A 4 -18.02 68.14 -5.53
N PHE A 5 -17.17 68.52 -4.57
CA PHE A 5 -16.32 67.69 -3.73
C PHE A 5 -17.20 66.87 -2.77
N LEU A 6 -16.81 65.63 -2.51
CA LEU A 6 -17.08 64.94 -1.25
C LEU A 6 -15.82 64.15 -0.86
N LEU A 7 -15.25 64.60 0.25
CA LEU A 7 -14.15 63.97 0.98
C LEU A 7 -14.64 62.63 1.56
N TYR A 8 -13.86 61.57 1.40
CA TYR A 8 -13.83 60.49 2.37
C TYR A 8 -12.39 60.24 2.80
N SER A 9 -12.19 60.50 4.08
CA SER A 9 -11.00 60.33 4.88
C SER A 9 -10.70 58.86 5.14
N GLY A 10 -9.44 58.48 4.95
CA GLY A 10 -8.65 57.69 5.91
C GLY A 10 -9.03 56.22 6.13
N LEU A 11 -8.24 55.33 5.52
CA LEU A 11 -7.47 54.33 6.29
C LEU A 11 -6.36 53.77 5.38
N VAL A 12 -5.12 54.24 5.56
CA VAL A 12 -3.94 53.56 5.02
C VAL A 12 -3.64 52.41 5.95
N VAL A 13 -4.07 51.20 5.58
CA VAL A 13 -3.56 49.97 6.21
C VAL A 13 -2.15 49.78 5.68
N GLY A 14 -1.16 50.16 6.49
CA GLY A 14 0.23 49.87 6.23
C GLY A 14 0.42 48.36 6.12
N ALA A 15 0.76 47.88 4.92
CA ALA A 15 1.26 46.53 4.73
C ALA A 15 2.60 46.42 5.46
N ALA A 16 2.58 45.87 6.67
CA ALA A 16 3.78 45.40 7.34
C ALA A 16 4.31 44.21 6.52
N ILE A 17 5.26 44.48 5.64
CA ILE A 17 6.10 43.46 5.02
C ILE A 17 6.90 42.84 6.17
N PHE A 18 6.42 41.73 6.73
CA PHE A 18 7.24 40.87 7.56
C PHE A 18 8.29 40.26 6.64
N ALA A 19 9.46 40.88 6.58
CA ALA A 19 10.66 40.26 6.04
C ALA A 19 10.94 39.02 6.90
N VAL A 20 10.59 37.84 6.38
CA VAL A 20 11.07 36.57 6.93
C VAL A 20 12.59 36.61 6.76
N PRO A 21 13.39 36.60 7.83
CA PRO A 21 14.83 36.50 7.68
C PRO A 21 15.11 35.16 6.99
N ILE A 22 15.64 35.23 5.76
CA ILE A 22 16.27 34.08 5.11
C ILE A 22 17.48 33.78 5.98
N VAL A 23 17.33 32.84 6.91
CA VAL A 23 18.47 32.25 7.60
C VAL A 23 19.24 31.50 6.52
N PRO A 24 20.50 31.87 6.21
CA PRO A 24 21.29 31.08 5.29
C PRO A 24 21.38 29.67 5.86
N VAL A 25 20.96 28.68 5.07
CA VAL A 25 21.27 27.28 5.33
C VAL A 25 22.79 27.21 5.39
N SER A 26 23.33 27.15 6.60
CA SER A 26 24.75 26.94 6.81
C SER A 26 25.09 25.64 6.12
N ALA A 27 25.88 25.70 5.05
CA ALA A 27 26.54 24.54 4.50
C ALA A 27 27.41 23.98 5.64
N GLN A 28 26.94 22.93 6.30
CA GLN A 28 27.74 22.23 7.30
C GLN A 28 28.96 21.65 6.57
N GLU A 29 30.13 21.92 7.13
CA GLU A 29 31.40 21.39 6.64
C GLU A 29 31.31 19.86 6.52
N PRO A 30 31.95 19.24 5.51
CA PRO A 30 32.03 17.79 5.44
C PRO A 30 32.61 17.23 6.73
N VAL A 31 32.03 16.14 7.21
CA VAL A 31 32.44 15.40 8.41
C VAL A 31 33.97 15.24 8.41
N SER A 32 34.64 15.65 9.49
CA SER A 32 36.11 15.66 9.54
C SER A 32 36.69 14.24 9.53
N ALA A 33 37.91 14.08 9.01
CA ALA A 33 38.60 12.79 8.93
C ALA A 33 38.77 12.10 10.31
N GLU A 34 38.83 12.88 11.39
CA GLU A 34 38.88 12.38 12.77
C GLU A 34 37.52 11.88 13.27
N GLN A 35 36.41 12.50 12.83
CA GLN A 35 35.05 12.00 13.09
C GLN A 35 34.80 10.69 12.33
N LEU A 36 35.30 10.55 11.10
CA LEU A 36 35.23 9.29 10.33
C LEU A 36 35.99 8.13 10.99
N LEU A 37 37.08 8.40 11.73
CA LEU A 37 37.86 7.38 12.43
C LEU A 37 37.15 6.82 13.67
N ASN A 38 36.32 7.62 14.35
CA ASN A 38 35.50 7.20 15.50
C ASN A 38 34.15 6.59 15.08
N VAL A 39 33.69 6.86 13.86
CA VAL A 39 32.48 6.24 13.25
C VAL A 39 32.71 4.76 12.92
N GLN A 40 33.96 4.29 12.80
CA GLN A 40 34.31 2.94 12.36
C GLN A 40 34.12 1.80 13.38
N ALA A 41 33.58 2.08 14.58
CA ALA A 41 33.32 1.05 15.58
C ALA A 41 31.82 0.87 15.83
N GLY A 42 31.42 -0.38 16.09
CA GLY A 42 30.05 -0.72 16.40
C GLY A 42 29.08 -0.60 15.22
N VAL A 43 27.82 -0.39 15.56
CA VAL A 43 26.71 -0.34 14.59
C VAL A 43 26.91 0.77 13.55
N SER A 44 27.37 1.96 13.96
CA SER A 44 27.60 3.09 13.04
C SER A 44 28.64 2.75 11.97
N GLY A 45 29.68 2.00 12.33
CA GLY A 45 30.72 1.54 11.40
C GLY A 45 30.17 0.54 10.39
N ALA A 46 29.29 -0.36 10.83
CA ALA A 46 28.61 -1.30 9.93
C ALA A 46 27.67 -0.60 8.94
N ILE A 47 26.94 0.43 9.40
CA ILE A 47 26.10 1.27 8.54
C ILE A 47 26.98 2.00 7.51
N TYR A 48 28.06 2.65 7.95
CA TYR A 48 29.01 3.31 7.05
C TYR A 48 29.56 2.36 5.98
N ALA A 49 30.02 1.18 6.40
CA ALA A 49 30.56 0.16 5.50
C ALA A 49 29.55 -0.29 4.43
N THR A 50 28.25 -0.30 4.75
CA THR A 50 27.18 -0.64 3.79
C THR A 50 27.13 0.35 2.62
N PHE A 51 27.38 1.65 2.87
CA PHE A 51 27.37 2.68 1.82
C PHE A 51 28.68 2.75 1.03
N GLU A 52 29.79 2.30 1.62
CA GLU A 52 31.06 2.10 0.91
C GLU A 52 30.98 0.90 -0.06
N ASP A 53 30.23 -0.14 0.28
CA ASP A 53 29.92 -1.23 -0.66
C ASP A 53 28.84 -0.81 -1.68
N ARG A 54 29.32 -0.22 -2.79
CA ARG A 54 28.46 0.19 -3.91
C ARG A 54 27.74 -0.98 -4.59
N ALA A 55 28.15 -2.23 -4.41
CA ALA A 55 27.43 -3.38 -4.93
C ALA A 55 26.21 -3.70 -4.05
N ALA A 56 26.38 -3.71 -2.73
CA ALA A 56 25.29 -3.90 -1.77
C ALA A 56 24.19 -2.82 -1.93
N CYS A 57 24.60 -1.56 -2.13
CA CYS A 57 23.68 -0.44 -2.31
C CYS A 57 22.73 -0.58 -3.50
N LYS A 58 23.08 -1.33 -4.55
CA LYS A 58 22.21 -1.50 -5.74
C LYS A 58 20.85 -2.14 -5.41
N ALA A 59 20.76 -2.84 -4.28
CA ALA A 59 19.51 -3.43 -3.83
C ALA A 59 18.50 -2.39 -3.31
N PHE A 60 18.96 -1.21 -2.87
CA PHE A 60 18.12 -0.18 -2.26
C PHE A 60 17.37 0.68 -3.28
N LYS A 61 16.23 1.21 -2.86
CA LYS A 61 15.29 1.95 -3.73
C LYS A 61 15.83 3.32 -4.12
N ASP A 62 16.35 4.07 -3.14
CA ASP A 62 16.96 5.41 -3.34
C ASP A 62 18.21 5.52 -2.46
N VAL A 63 19.33 5.02 -2.99
CA VAL A 63 20.63 5.03 -2.32
C VAL A 63 21.03 6.44 -1.90
N LYS A 64 20.77 7.43 -2.77
CA LYS A 64 21.18 8.82 -2.51
C LYS A 64 20.43 9.40 -1.33
N ALA A 65 19.11 9.18 -1.25
CA ALA A 65 18.32 9.64 -0.11
C ALA A 65 18.76 8.97 1.20
N LEU A 66 19.04 7.66 1.18
CA LEU A 66 19.56 6.92 2.32
C LEU A 66 20.94 7.42 2.77
N GLU A 67 21.89 7.60 1.84
CA GLU A 67 23.25 8.07 2.13
C GLU A 67 23.22 9.49 2.72
N VAL A 68 22.38 10.38 2.18
CA VAL A 68 22.16 11.72 2.77
C VAL A 68 21.57 11.62 4.17
N PHE A 69 20.58 10.76 4.40
CA PHE A 69 19.95 10.58 5.71
C PHE A 69 20.96 10.13 6.79
N TYR A 70 21.80 9.13 6.49
CA TYR A 70 22.79 8.64 7.46
C TYR A 70 23.99 9.59 7.61
N SER A 71 24.49 10.18 6.53
CA SER A 71 25.63 11.13 6.61
C SER A 71 25.30 12.35 7.48
N GLN A 72 24.08 12.90 7.37
CA GLN A 72 23.62 14.01 8.23
C GLN A 72 23.55 13.66 9.72
N ARG A 73 23.45 12.37 10.06
CA ARG A 73 23.41 11.86 11.44
C ARG A 73 24.76 11.30 11.90
N GLY A 74 25.84 11.51 11.13
CA GLY A 74 27.14 10.91 11.44
C GLY A 74 27.10 9.38 11.47
N TYR A 75 26.23 8.76 10.67
CA TYR A 75 25.98 7.32 10.61
C TYR A 75 25.46 6.70 11.91
N GLU A 76 24.92 7.50 12.85
CA GLU A 76 24.24 6.94 14.02
C GLU A 76 22.96 6.17 13.64
N PRO A 77 22.73 4.97 14.22
CA PRO A 77 21.57 4.14 13.91
C PRO A 77 20.24 4.79 14.34
N TYR A 78 19.24 4.70 13.47
CA TYR A 78 17.90 5.24 13.73
C TYR A 78 17.00 4.23 14.45
N TRP A 79 16.97 2.99 13.97
CA TRP A 79 16.07 1.91 14.40
C TRP A 79 16.66 1.03 15.50
N VAL A 80 17.98 0.97 15.61
CA VAL A 80 18.66 0.12 16.61
C VAL A 80 19.43 0.94 17.64
N SER A 81 19.58 0.36 18.82
CA SER A 81 20.55 0.77 19.83
C SER A 81 21.84 -0.05 19.65
N ARG A 82 22.89 0.25 20.44
CA ARG A 82 24.18 -0.46 20.38
C ARG A 82 24.06 -1.99 20.54
N SER A 83 22.98 -2.49 21.13
CA SER A 83 22.82 -3.92 21.41
C SER A 83 21.51 -4.52 20.92
N ARG A 84 20.52 -3.74 20.46
CA ARG A 84 19.19 -4.27 20.08
C ARG A 84 18.35 -3.29 19.29
N ALA A 85 17.39 -3.82 18.52
CA ALA A 85 16.29 -3.04 17.96
C ALA A 85 15.54 -2.24 19.04
N LYS A 86 15.23 -0.98 18.74
CA LYS A 86 14.39 -0.10 19.55
C LYS A 86 12.91 -0.50 19.39
N THR A 87 12.02 0.10 20.18
CA THR A 87 10.57 -0.17 20.11
C THR A 87 10.00 0.21 18.74
N ASN A 88 10.29 1.42 18.26
CA ASN A 88 9.85 1.91 16.94
C ASN A 88 10.23 1.00 15.76
N ALA A 89 11.34 0.26 15.85
CA ALA A 89 11.73 -0.72 14.83
C ALA A 89 10.81 -1.94 14.80
N ARG A 90 10.34 -2.39 15.98
CA ARG A 90 9.38 -3.49 16.09
C ARG A 90 7.98 -3.05 15.68
N ASP A 91 7.58 -1.86 16.11
CA ASP A 91 6.29 -1.26 15.72
C ASP A 91 6.24 -1.12 14.19
N PHE A 92 7.33 -0.64 13.57
CA PHE A 92 7.42 -0.55 12.12
C PHE A 92 7.44 -1.93 11.43
N LEU A 93 8.08 -2.94 12.03
CA LEU A 93 8.04 -4.30 11.49
C LEU A 93 6.61 -4.87 11.47
N GLU A 94 5.82 -4.60 12.51
CA GLU A 94 4.40 -4.98 12.53
C GLU A 94 3.59 -4.24 11.46
N ILE A 95 3.90 -2.97 11.17
CA ILE A 95 3.28 -2.23 10.08
C ILE A 95 3.61 -2.90 8.74
N ILE A 96 4.88 -3.28 8.50
CA ILE A 96 5.28 -4.01 7.29
C ILE A 96 4.51 -5.33 7.18
N GLU A 97 4.41 -6.10 8.26
CA GLU A 97 3.63 -7.36 8.27
C GLU A 97 2.18 -7.12 7.90
N LYS A 98 1.57 -6.05 8.42
CA LYS A 98 0.17 -5.68 8.17
C LYS A 98 0.00 -4.92 6.84
N SER A 99 1.06 -4.67 6.07
CA SER A 99 0.99 -3.93 4.81
C SER A 99 0.08 -4.58 3.76
N TRP A 100 -0.15 -5.90 3.85
CA TRP A 100 -1.12 -6.61 3.01
C TRP A 100 -2.55 -6.06 3.14
N ARG A 101 -2.88 -5.39 4.25
CA ARG A 101 -4.17 -4.71 4.40
C ARG A 101 -4.35 -3.57 3.40
N HIS A 102 -3.26 -3.03 2.87
CA HIS A 102 -3.26 -2.01 1.83
C HIS A 102 -3.15 -2.63 0.42
N GLY A 103 -3.29 -3.95 0.28
CA GLY A 103 -3.07 -4.68 -0.97
C GLY A 103 -1.59 -4.87 -1.30
N PHE A 104 -0.68 -4.65 -0.34
CA PHE A 104 0.77 -4.70 -0.59
C PHE A 104 1.34 -6.07 -0.28
N ASN A 105 2.46 -6.43 -0.91
CA ASN A 105 3.20 -7.64 -0.56
C ASN A 105 4.28 -7.30 0.49
N PRO A 106 4.15 -7.76 1.75
CA PRO A 106 5.12 -7.46 2.81
C PRO A 106 6.58 -7.83 2.46
N TYR A 107 6.77 -8.88 1.66
CA TYR A 107 8.11 -9.32 1.24
C TYR A 107 8.81 -8.32 0.31
N SER A 108 8.08 -7.37 -0.28
CA SER A 108 8.67 -6.27 -1.06
C SER A 108 9.43 -5.24 -0.18
N TYR A 109 9.25 -5.33 1.13
CA TYR A 109 9.87 -4.46 2.14
C TYR A 109 10.83 -5.25 3.04
N HIS A 110 11.52 -6.24 2.49
CA HIS A 110 12.54 -7.05 3.16
C HIS A 110 12.04 -7.89 4.35
N LEU A 111 10.73 -8.11 4.49
CA LEU A 111 10.13 -8.74 5.69
C LEU A 111 10.85 -10.02 6.15
N LYS A 112 11.17 -10.92 5.22
CA LYS A 112 11.87 -12.19 5.54
C LYS A 112 13.20 -11.93 6.25
N ARG A 113 14.02 -11.04 5.70
CA ARG A 113 15.34 -10.73 6.25
C ARG A 113 15.22 -9.94 7.56
N LEU A 114 14.26 -9.02 7.64
CA LEU A 114 13.99 -8.25 8.87
C LEU A 114 13.61 -9.16 10.05
N HIS A 115 12.82 -10.21 9.82
CA HIS A 115 12.50 -11.23 10.83
C HIS A 115 13.74 -11.95 11.37
N GLU A 116 14.67 -12.30 10.49
CA GLU A 116 15.93 -12.96 10.87
C GLU A 116 16.84 -12.04 11.71
N LEU A 117 16.77 -10.73 11.47
CA LEU A 117 17.66 -9.73 12.04
C LEU A 117 17.15 -9.09 13.33
N VAL A 118 15.83 -8.92 13.52
CA VAL A 118 15.26 -8.13 14.65
C VAL A 118 15.65 -8.66 16.04
N GLY A 119 15.92 -9.95 16.15
CA GLY A 119 16.36 -10.62 17.38
C GLY A 119 17.87 -10.58 17.62
N GLN A 120 18.66 -10.19 16.63
CA GLN A 120 20.11 -10.25 16.68
C GLN A 120 20.69 -9.21 17.66
N ARG A 121 21.95 -9.46 18.03
CA ARG A 121 22.74 -8.63 18.96
C ARG A 121 24.09 -8.23 18.38
N ASP A 122 24.52 -8.90 17.31
CA ASP A 122 25.76 -8.60 16.61
C ASP A 122 25.71 -7.22 15.95
N GLU A 123 26.78 -6.44 16.09
CA GLU A 123 26.81 -5.04 15.66
C GLU A 123 26.70 -4.88 14.14
N ALA A 124 27.26 -5.82 13.36
CA ALA A 124 27.16 -5.80 11.91
C ALA A 124 25.72 -6.13 11.46
N LEU A 125 25.10 -7.14 12.07
CA LEU A 125 23.70 -7.51 11.80
C LEU A 125 22.72 -6.42 12.24
N LEU A 126 23.03 -5.69 13.32
CA LEU A 126 22.23 -4.54 13.76
C LEU A 126 22.37 -3.36 12.78
N GLY A 127 23.55 -3.14 12.21
CA GLY A 127 23.74 -2.15 11.13
C GLY A 127 22.94 -2.50 9.88
N GLU A 128 22.98 -3.77 9.46
CA GLU A 128 22.18 -4.28 8.35
C GLU A 128 20.67 -4.07 8.60
N LEU A 129 20.20 -4.41 9.82
CA LEU A 129 18.81 -4.21 10.23
C LEU A 129 18.38 -2.74 10.11
N ASP A 130 19.23 -1.81 10.57
CA ASP A 130 18.93 -0.38 10.57
C ASP A 130 18.74 0.13 9.14
N VAL A 131 19.66 -0.21 8.23
CA VAL A 131 19.60 0.23 6.82
C VAL A 131 18.41 -0.41 6.10
N LEU A 132 18.14 -1.70 6.33
CA LEU A 132 17.00 -2.38 5.70
C LEU A 132 15.66 -1.82 6.16
N LEU A 133 15.51 -1.47 7.44
CA LEU A 133 14.30 -0.80 7.94
C LEU A 133 14.13 0.59 7.30
N SER A 134 15.22 1.33 7.10
CA SER A 134 15.17 2.64 6.41
C SER A 134 14.78 2.51 4.93
N ASP A 135 15.30 1.51 4.20
CA ASP A 135 14.88 1.24 2.82
C ASP A 135 13.43 0.73 2.75
N ALA A 136 13.01 -0.12 3.69
CA ALA A 136 11.63 -0.58 3.81
C ALA A 136 10.65 0.57 4.08
N TYR A 137 11.00 1.50 4.97
CA TYR A 137 10.26 2.73 5.24
C TYR A 137 10.07 3.56 3.97
N LEU A 138 11.16 3.82 3.25
CA LEU A 138 11.12 4.60 2.02
C LEU A 138 10.19 3.97 0.98
N ARG A 139 10.34 2.65 0.74
CA ARG A 139 9.50 1.91 -0.21
C ARG A 139 8.03 1.95 0.17
N LEU A 140 7.71 1.67 1.45
CA LEU A 140 6.35 1.65 1.92
C LEU A 140 5.69 3.03 1.83
N ALA A 141 6.38 4.08 2.26
CA ALA A 141 5.85 5.45 2.21
C ALA A 141 5.67 5.95 0.76
N GLN A 142 6.56 5.57 -0.16
CA GLN A 142 6.36 5.85 -1.59
C GLN A 142 5.17 5.10 -2.17
N ASP A 143 4.99 3.83 -1.80
CA ASP A 143 3.87 3.00 -2.22
C ASP A 143 2.52 3.51 -1.68
N LEU A 144 2.51 4.08 -0.47
CA LEU A 144 1.32 4.70 0.13
C LEU A 144 0.95 6.05 -0.52
N THR A 145 1.94 6.82 -0.95
CA THR A 145 1.73 8.21 -1.42
C THR A 145 1.58 8.34 -2.94
N GLY A 146 2.04 7.35 -3.71
CA GLY A 146 2.10 7.39 -5.16
C GLY A 146 1.40 6.25 -5.88
N ILE A 147 1.54 6.24 -7.21
CA ILE A 147 1.04 5.18 -8.10
C ILE A 147 1.78 3.87 -7.90
N ARG A 148 1.03 2.76 -7.90
CA ARG A 148 1.58 1.41 -8.09
C ARG A 148 1.11 0.69 -9.36
N VAL A 149 0.01 1.14 -9.97
CA VAL A 149 -0.50 0.53 -11.20
C VAL A 149 0.14 1.21 -12.41
N ASN A 150 0.71 0.43 -13.33
CA ASN A 150 1.24 0.97 -14.58
C ASN A 150 0.11 1.70 -15.33
N PRO A 151 0.17 3.04 -15.52
CA PRO A 151 -0.93 3.79 -16.16
C PRO A 151 -1.25 3.27 -17.57
N GLY A 152 -0.25 2.70 -18.25
CA GLY A 152 -0.40 2.08 -19.56
C GLY A 152 -1.34 0.87 -19.57
N SER A 153 -1.43 0.09 -18.47
CA SER A 153 -2.39 -1.02 -18.37
C SER A 153 -3.83 -0.54 -18.18
N LEU A 154 -4.01 0.70 -17.71
CA LEU A 154 -5.31 1.32 -17.46
C LEU A 154 -5.76 2.25 -18.60
N LYS A 155 -5.06 2.25 -19.74
CA LYS A 155 -5.29 3.21 -20.85
C LYS A 155 -5.38 4.67 -20.37
N SER A 156 -4.65 4.99 -19.29
CA SER A 156 -4.70 6.27 -18.60
C SER A 156 -3.34 6.95 -18.67
N HIS A 157 -3.32 8.26 -18.85
CA HIS A 157 -2.06 9.00 -18.93
C HIS A 157 -1.49 9.22 -17.52
N TRP A 158 -0.17 9.03 -17.36
CA TRP A 158 0.56 9.21 -16.11
C TRP A 158 0.31 10.55 -15.39
N ARG A 159 -0.02 11.61 -16.15
CA ARG A 159 -0.28 12.97 -15.63
C ARG A 159 -1.50 13.09 -14.72
N TYR A 160 -2.44 12.15 -14.77
CA TYR A 160 -3.63 12.15 -13.92
C TYR A 160 -3.41 11.51 -12.55
N TRP A 161 -2.18 11.13 -12.27
CA TRP A 161 -1.85 10.35 -11.10
C TRP A 161 -0.75 11.01 -10.26
N ARG A 162 -0.76 10.70 -8.97
CA ARG A 162 0.19 11.28 -8.01
C ARG A 162 1.53 10.55 -8.07
N ALA A 163 2.60 11.32 -8.27
CA ALA A 163 3.96 10.81 -8.09
C ALA A 163 4.20 10.50 -6.59
N PRO A 164 4.98 9.45 -6.27
CA PRO A 164 5.42 9.21 -4.89
C PRO A 164 6.17 10.42 -4.33
N LEU A 165 6.09 10.62 -3.01
CA LEU A 165 6.88 11.65 -2.34
C LEU A 165 8.39 11.36 -2.46
N ALA A 166 9.18 12.42 -2.56
CA ALA A 166 10.63 12.33 -2.67
C ALA A 166 11.24 11.75 -1.38
N GLY A 167 12.28 10.91 -1.50
CA GLY A 167 12.90 10.26 -0.36
C GLY A 167 13.45 11.22 0.69
N ALA A 168 14.03 12.35 0.25
CA ALA A 168 14.50 13.39 1.17
C ALA A 168 13.39 13.94 2.08
N TYR A 169 12.20 14.19 1.52
CA TYR A 169 11.04 14.65 2.30
C TYR A 169 10.52 13.55 3.25
N LEU A 170 10.51 12.30 2.82
CA LEU A 170 10.10 11.18 3.67
C LEU A 170 11.04 11.03 4.87
N PHE A 171 12.35 11.08 4.67
CA PHE A 171 13.32 11.03 5.78
C PHE A 171 13.29 12.26 6.69
N GLU A 172 13.00 13.45 6.17
CA GLU A 172 12.73 14.64 6.98
C GLU A 172 11.54 14.40 7.93
N ARG A 173 10.45 13.83 7.40
CA ARG A 173 9.26 13.51 8.19
C ARG A 173 9.53 12.41 9.23
N LEU A 174 10.37 11.43 8.91
CA LEU A 174 10.81 10.40 9.85
C LEU A 174 11.55 11.00 11.05
N ASN A 175 12.43 11.98 10.82
CA ASN A 175 13.14 12.66 11.91
C ASN A 175 12.23 13.55 12.78
N ALA A 176 11.13 14.07 12.22
CA ALA A 176 10.25 15.02 12.90
C ALA A 176 9.20 14.35 13.79
N GLN A 177 8.78 13.11 13.48
CA GLN A 177 7.75 12.40 14.22
C GLN A 177 8.34 11.46 15.27
N ARG A 178 7.64 11.34 16.40
CA ARG A 178 8.03 10.41 17.49
C ARG A 178 7.41 9.03 17.32
N ASP A 179 6.22 8.99 16.74
CA ASP A 179 5.44 7.78 16.55
C ASP A 179 5.45 7.39 15.06
N ILE A 180 5.82 6.14 14.78
CA ILE A 180 5.91 5.62 13.42
C ILE A 180 4.53 5.23 12.87
N GLU A 181 3.61 4.83 13.74
CA GLU A 181 2.25 4.45 13.36
C GLU A 181 1.50 5.68 12.85
N ASP A 182 1.48 6.75 13.64
CA ASP A 182 0.90 8.04 13.24
C ASP A 182 1.53 8.60 11.95
N LEU A 183 2.85 8.45 11.80
CA LEU A 183 3.56 8.90 10.61
C LEU A 183 3.09 8.14 9.37
N ILE A 184 3.02 6.81 9.44
CA ILE A 184 2.59 5.97 8.31
C ILE A 184 1.11 6.23 7.99
N GLU A 185 0.24 6.30 8.99
CA GLU A 185 -1.18 6.64 8.80
C GLU A 185 -1.36 7.99 8.09
N SER A 186 -0.48 8.96 8.36
CA SER A 186 -0.50 10.27 7.70
C SER A 186 -0.21 10.23 6.19
N PHE A 187 0.44 9.16 5.71
CA PHE A 187 0.72 8.94 4.29
C PHE A 187 -0.38 8.17 3.57
N GLU A 188 -1.29 7.52 4.31
CA GLU A 188 -2.35 6.72 3.72
C GLU A 188 -3.40 7.57 2.98
N PRO A 189 -4.00 7.04 1.90
CA PRO A 189 -5.15 7.67 1.27
C PRO A 189 -6.34 7.80 2.24
N GLN A 190 -6.70 9.03 2.62
CA GLN A 190 -7.76 9.28 3.60
C GLN A 190 -9.20 9.18 3.05
N GLY A 191 -9.36 8.85 1.76
CA GLY A 191 -10.68 8.77 1.11
C GLY A 191 -11.55 7.63 1.64
N GLN A 192 -12.86 7.85 1.72
CA GLN A 192 -13.80 6.83 2.22
C GLN A 192 -13.78 5.55 1.39
N THR A 193 -13.66 5.67 0.07
CA THR A 193 -13.57 4.52 -0.84
C THR A 193 -12.36 3.64 -0.52
N TYR A 194 -11.21 4.23 -0.24
CA TYR A 194 -10.00 3.49 0.13
C TYR A 194 -10.22 2.69 1.43
N LYS A 195 -10.76 3.35 2.46
CA LYS A 195 -11.06 2.70 3.75
C LYS A 195 -12.10 1.57 3.61
N GLN A 196 -13.06 1.71 2.70
CA GLN A 196 -14.03 0.65 2.41
C GLN A 196 -13.38 -0.56 1.73
N ILE A 197 -12.53 -0.33 0.73
CA ILE A 197 -11.78 -1.39 0.04
C ILE A 197 -10.86 -2.13 1.01
N GLN A 198 -10.12 -1.41 1.84
CA GLN A 198 -9.24 -1.98 2.87
C GLN A 198 -10.03 -2.87 3.85
N ARG A 199 -11.20 -2.41 4.33
CA ARG A 199 -12.06 -3.22 5.21
C ARG A 199 -12.56 -4.48 4.52
N GLU A 200 -13.00 -4.38 3.27
CA GLU A 200 -13.45 -5.52 2.48
C GLU A 200 -12.32 -6.54 2.28
N LEU A 201 -11.11 -6.09 1.96
CA LEU A 201 -9.93 -6.95 1.84
C LEU A 201 -9.63 -7.68 3.15
N VAL A 202 -9.61 -6.97 4.27
CA VAL A 202 -9.40 -7.56 5.60
C VAL A 202 -10.49 -8.59 5.93
N THR A 203 -11.75 -8.28 5.64
CA THR A 203 -12.87 -9.21 5.86
C THR A 203 -12.73 -10.46 5.00
N LEU A 204 -12.39 -10.33 3.71
CA LEU A 204 -12.23 -11.45 2.78
C LEU A 204 -11.06 -12.36 3.12
N VAL A 205 -9.92 -11.79 3.53
CA VAL A 205 -8.73 -12.58 3.93
C VAL A 205 -9.00 -13.38 5.21
N ASN A 206 -9.73 -12.80 6.16
CA ASN A 206 -10.02 -13.43 7.45
C ASN A 206 -11.29 -14.31 7.46
N SER A 207 -12.12 -14.25 6.42
CA SER A 207 -13.30 -15.11 6.32
C SER A 207 -12.91 -16.55 6.02
N LYS A 208 -13.81 -17.49 6.32
CA LYS A 208 -13.65 -18.88 5.85
C LYS A 208 -14.05 -18.97 4.37
N PRO A 209 -13.42 -19.85 3.58
CA PRO A 209 -13.89 -20.16 2.25
C PRO A 209 -15.37 -20.56 2.30
N GLU A 210 -16.17 -20.04 1.39
CA GLU A 210 -17.57 -20.43 1.30
C GLU A 210 -17.70 -21.84 0.71
N ASP A 211 -18.79 -22.55 1.01
CA ASP A 211 -18.98 -23.93 0.53
C ASP A 211 -18.99 -24.04 -0.99
N TYR A 212 -19.42 -22.98 -1.68
CA TYR A 212 -19.38 -22.93 -3.15
C TYR A 212 -17.95 -22.98 -3.72
N GLU A 213 -16.93 -22.61 -2.96
CA GLU A 213 -15.55 -22.62 -3.48
C GLU A 213 -15.09 -24.04 -3.83
N LYS A 214 -15.71 -25.07 -3.23
CA LYS A 214 -15.43 -26.48 -3.50
C LYS A 214 -15.88 -26.95 -4.89
N VAL A 215 -16.81 -26.23 -5.51
CA VAL A 215 -17.36 -26.56 -6.84
C VAL A 215 -16.79 -25.65 -7.94
N LEU A 216 -15.88 -24.75 -7.59
CA LEU A 216 -15.20 -23.91 -8.58
C LEU A 216 -13.98 -24.64 -9.19
N PRO A 217 -13.71 -24.46 -10.50
CA PRO A 217 -14.52 -23.75 -11.46
C PRO A 217 -15.70 -24.60 -11.95
N ILE A 218 -16.87 -23.97 -12.05
CA ILE A 218 -18.06 -24.53 -12.71
C ILE A 218 -17.76 -24.65 -14.19
N ARG A 219 -17.93 -25.85 -14.73
CA ARG A 219 -17.71 -26.16 -16.15
C ARG A 219 -19.04 -26.43 -16.82
N MET A 220 -19.29 -25.75 -17.93
CA MET A 220 -20.53 -25.87 -18.69
C MET A 220 -20.22 -25.79 -20.18
N LYS A 221 -21.00 -26.50 -20.99
CA LYS A 221 -20.85 -26.49 -22.46
C LYS A 221 -21.90 -25.57 -23.07
N GLY A 222 -21.45 -24.48 -23.70
CA GLY A 222 -22.34 -23.56 -24.41
C GLY A 222 -23.09 -22.62 -23.47
N LEU A 223 -24.33 -22.30 -23.81
CA LEU A 223 -25.20 -21.44 -23.00
C LEU A 223 -26.27 -22.29 -22.32
N LEU A 224 -26.64 -21.91 -21.10
CA LEU A 224 -27.71 -22.54 -20.34
C LEU A 224 -28.84 -21.54 -20.09
N LYS A 225 -30.04 -21.90 -20.52
CA LYS A 225 -31.26 -21.08 -20.43
C LYS A 225 -32.26 -21.66 -19.43
N PRO A 226 -33.18 -20.82 -18.88
CA PRO A 226 -34.24 -21.33 -18.02
C PRO A 226 -35.00 -22.50 -18.65
N ASN A 227 -35.35 -23.48 -17.82
CA ASN A 227 -36.02 -24.73 -18.18
C ASN A 227 -35.17 -25.75 -18.97
N GLU A 228 -33.86 -25.51 -19.14
CA GLU A 228 -32.92 -26.51 -19.67
C GLU A 228 -32.30 -27.36 -18.54
N ARG A 229 -31.64 -28.45 -18.91
CA ARG A 229 -30.97 -29.38 -17.98
C ARG A 229 -29.47 -29.38 -18.24
N ASP A 230 -28.68 -29.33 -17.18
CA ASP A 230 -27.22 -29.42 -17.28
C ASP A 230 -26.61 -29.97 -15.98
N GLU A 231 -25.47 -30.66 -16.10
CA GLU A 231 -24.76 -31.25 -14.96
C GLU A 231 -24.21 -30.18 -13.99
N SER A 232 -24.02 -28.95 -14.45
CA SER A 232 -23.54 -27.81 -13.66
C SER A 232 -24.62 -27.13 -12.82
N VAL A 233 -25.91 -27.47 -12.99
CA VAL A 233 -27.01 -26.82 -12.27
C VAL A 233 -26.88 -26.93 -10.74
N PRO A 234 -26.54 -28.09 -10.14
CA PRO A 234 -26.29 -28.17 -8.70
C PRO A 234 -25.18 -27.23 -8.22
N ASP A 235 -24.09 -27.11 -8.98
CA ASP A 235 -22.96 -26.23 -8.66
C ASP A 235 -23.36 -24.76 -8.76
N LEU A 236 -24.13 -24.39 -9.79
CA LEU A 236 -24.70 -23.04 -9.96
C LEU A 236 -25.61 -22.67 -8.79
N ARG A 237 -26.44 -23.61 -8.32
CA ARG A 237 -27.30 -23.38 -7.15
C ARG A 237 -26.49 -23.14 -5.89
N LEU A 238 -25.45 -23.92 -5.67
CA LEU A 238 -24.56 -23.75 -4.52
C LEU A 238 -23.85 -22.39 -4.60
N ARG A 239 -23.32 -22.02 -5.78
CA ARG A 239 -22.61 -20.76 -6.03
C ARG A 239 -23.46 -19.52 -5.83
N LEU A 240 -24.73 -19.58 -6.23
CA LEU A 240 -25.67 -18.47 -6.16
C LEU A 240 -26.53 -18.47 -4.90
N ASN A 241 -26.31 -19.45 -4.02
CA ASN A 241 -27.15 -19.72 -2.85
C ASN A 241 -28.64 -19.72 -3.23
N ALA A 242 -28.98 -20.42 -4.32
CA ALA A 242 -30.33 -20.44 -4.88
C ALA A 242 -31.29 -21.37 -4.13
N GLY A 243 -30.85 -22.01 -3.05
CA GLY A 243 -31.65 -22.96 -2.27
C GLY A 243 -31.93 -24.27 -3.02
N ARG A 244 -32.93 -25.03 -2.54
CA ARG A 244 -33.30 -26.33 -3.10
C ARG A 244 -34.05 -26.19 -4.44
N PRO A 245 -33.92 -27.17 -5.35
CA PRO A 245 -34.73 -27.25 -6.57
C PRO A 245 -36.24 -27.18 -6.26
N GLN A 246 -37.02 -26.61 -7.18
CA GLN A 246 -38.48 -26.58 -7.12
C GLN A 246 -39.12 -27.89 -7.60
N THR A 247 -38.35 -28.73 -8.27
CA THR A 247 -38.75 -30.03 -8.81
C THR A 247 -37.87 -31.15 -8.25
N ASP A 248 -38.28 -32.40 -8.42
CA ASP A 248 -37.46 -33.56 -8.03
C ASP A 248 -36.19 -33.74 -8.89
N ASP A 249 -36.10 -33.05 -10.03
CA ASP A 249 -34.91 -33.05 -10.88
C ASP A 249 -33.89 -31.99 -10.43
N PRO A 250 -32.75 -32.39 -9.83
CA PRO A 250 -31.73 -31.44 -9.37
C PRO A 250 -30.95 -30.78 -10.51
N TYR A 251 -31.00 -31.34 -11.72
CA TYR A 251 -30.29 -30.84 -12.90
C TYR A 251 -31.13 -29.87 -13.73
N LEU A 252 -32.40 -29.64 -13.35
CA LEU A 252 -33.27 -28.70 -14.05
C LEU A 252 -32.94 -27.28 -13.64
N TYR A 253 -32.75 -26.39 -14.61
CA TYR A 253 -32.63 -24.96 -14.40
C TYR A 253 -34.01 -24.33 -14.20
N ASP A 254 -34.49 -24.36 -12.96
CA ASP A 254 -35.81 -23.83 -12.58
C ASP A 254 -35.86 -22.30 -12.40
N ASP A 255 -37.06 -21.78 -12.23
CA ASP A 255 -37.34 -20.35 -12.06
C ASP A 255 -36.62 -19.75 -10.84
N ARG A 256 -36.45 -20.54 -9.76
CA ARG A 256 -35.74 -20.11 -8.55
C ARG A 256 -34.27 -19.87 -8.83
N LEU A 257 -33.60 -20.79 -9.54
CA LEU A 257 -32.22 -20.57 -9.97
C LEU A 257 -32.17 -19.40 -10.97
N ALA A 258 -33.16 -19.27 -11.86
CA ALA A 258 -33.17 -18.20 -12.87
C ALA A 258 -33.22 -16.82 -12.21
N ALA A 259 -34.07 -16.65 -11.19
CA ALA A 259 -34.12 -15.44 -10.39
C ALA A 259 -32.78 -15.13 -9.68
N ALA A 260 -32.08 -16.17 -9.20
CA ALA A 260 -30.76 -16.00 -8.58
C ALA A 260 -29.69 -15.58 -9.60
N VAL A 261 -29.72 -16.15 -10.81
CA VAL A 261 -28.83 -15.76 -11.92
C VAL A 261 -29.09 -14.32 -12.36
N ILE A 262 -30.35 -13.93 -12.54
CA ILE A 262 -30.73 -12.55 -12.91
C ILE A 262 -30.21 -11.55 -11.87
N ARG A 263 -30.40 -11.84 -10.57
CA ARG A 263 -29.86 -11.01 -9.49
C ARG A 263 -28.33 -10.89 -9.59
N PHE A 264 -27.65 -12.02 -9.75
CA PHE A 264 -26.19 -12.04 -9.88
C PHE A 264 -25.70 -11.25 -11.10
N GLN A 265 -26.36 -11.38 -12.25
CA GLN A 265 -26.03 -10.63 -13.46
C GLN A 265 -26.18 -9.12 -13.22
N ARG A 266 -27.27 -8.69 -12.59
CA ARG A 266 -27.49 -7.29 -12.23
C ARG A 266 -26.42 -6.76 -11.28
N ASP A 267 -26.10 -7.50 -10.23
CA ASP A 267 -25.10 -7.12 -9.23
C ASP A 267 -23.69 -7.01 -9.85
N ASN A 268 -23.42 -7.73 -10.93
CA ASN A 268 -22.15 -7.71 -11.67
C ASN A 268 -22.20 -6.88 -12.97
N SER A 269 -23.23 -6.05 -13.16
CA SER A 269 -23.41 -5.20 -14.35
C SER A 269 -23.37 -5.97 -15.68
N LEU A 270 -23.85 -7.22 -15.67
CA LEU A 270 -24.12 -8.02 -16.87
C LEU A 270 -25.56 -7.78 -17.34
N LYS A 271 -25.86 -8.24 -18.56
CA LYS A 271 -27.25 -8.32 -19.04
C LYS A 271 -28.03 -9.31 -18.17
N ASP A 272 -29.11 -8.87 -17.54
CA ASP A 272 -29.88 -9.61 -16.55
C ASP A 272 -31.01 -10.45 -17.16
N ASP A 273 -30.66 -11.24 -18.19
CA ASP A 273 -31.60 -12.09 -18.95
C ASP A 273 -31.76 -13.51 -18.43
N GLY A 274 -31.05 -13.87 -17.34
CA GLY A 274 -31.08 -15.20 -16.75
C GLY A 274 -30.35 -16.26 -17.57
N ILE A 275 -29.65 -15.88 -18.66
CA ILE A 275 -28.91 -16.82 -19.50
C ILE A 275 -27.48 -16.92 -18.97
N VAL A 276 -27.07 -18.13 -18.61
CA VAL A 276 -25.67 -18.39 -18.24
C VAL A 276 -24.89 -18.61 -19.53
N GLY A 277 -24.26 -17.55 -20.02
CA GLY A 277 -23.28 -17.61 -21.11
C GLY A 277 -21.85 -17.52 -20.59
N GLN A 278 -20.87 -17.46 -21.50
CA GLN A 278 -19.44 -17.42 -21.14
C GLN A 278 -19.10 -16.26 -20.18
N GLN A 279 -19.62 -15.06 -20.43
CA GLN A 279 -19.35 -13.90 -19.56
C GLN A 279 -19.89 -14.09 -18.14
N THR A 280 -21.11 -14.62 -18.00
CA THR A 280 -21.69 -14.93 -16.68
C THR A 280 -20.86 -16.00 -15.97
N LEU A 281 -20.47 -17.06 -16.70
CA LEU A 281 -19.67 -18.17 -16.18
C LEU A 281 -18.28 -17.71 -15.71
N ASP A 282 -17.63 -16.82 -16.46
CA ASP A 282 -16.32 -16.26 -16.11
C ASP A 282 -16.37 -15.49 -14.79
N ILE A 283 -17.46 -14.76 -14.52
CA ILE A 283 -17.62 -14.05 -13.25
C ILE A 283 -17.99 -15.02 -12.12
N LEU A 284 -18.86 -15.99 -12.36
CA LEU A 284 -19.20 -17.04 -11.39
C LEU A 284 -17.97 -17.80 -10.91
N ASN A 285 -17.03 -18.04 -11.82
CA ASN A 285 -15.76 -18.74 -11.56
C ASN A 285 -14.68 -17.87 -10.91
N ARG A 286 -14.94 -16.60 -10.61
CA ARG A 286 -14.02 -15.80 -9.79
C ARG A 286 -14.08 -16.29 -8.36
N ALA A 287 -13.04 -16.99 -7.94
CA ALA A 287 -12.83 -17.40 -6.57
C ALA A 287 -12.48 -16.20 -5.68
N ARG A 288 -12.54 -16.42 -4.36
CA ARG A 288 -12.16 -15.42 -3.36
C ARG A 288 -10.76 -14.87 -3.59
N GLU A 289 -9.81 -15.72 -3.97
CA GLU A 289 -8.43 -15.32 -4.29
C GLU A 289 -8.35 -14.28 -5.41
N HIS A 290 -9.20 -14.40 -6.44
CA HIS A 290 -9.26 -13.41 -7.52
C HIS A 290 -9.75 -12.05 -7.02
N LYS A 291 -10.71 -12.05 -6.09
CA LYS A 291 -11.22 -10.82 -5.47
C LYS A 291 -10.17 -10.19 -4.55
N ILE A 292 -9.41 -10.98 -3.81
CA ILE A 292 -8.27 -10.52 -3.00
C ILE A 292 -7.21 -9.85 -3.88
N LEU A 293 -6.89 -10.43 -5.05
CA LEU A 293 -5.91 -9.83 -5.97
C LEU A 293 -6.41 -8.56 -6.67
N GLN A 294 -7.72 -8.35 -6.72
CA GLN A 294 -8.33 -7.17 -7.34
C GLN A 294 -8.37 -5.95 -6.39
N LEU A 295 -8.50 -6.19 -5.08
CA LEU A 295 -8.63 -5.17 -4.03
C LEU A 295 -7.26 -4.67 -3.57
#